data_AF-A0A7C5BQA9-F1
#
_entry.id   AF-A0A7C5BQA9-F1
#
_cell.length_a   1.000
_cell.length_b   1.000
_cell.length_c   1.000
_cell.angle_alpha   90.00
_cell.angle_beta   90.00
_cell.angle_gamma   90.00
#
_symmetry.space_group_name_H-M   'P 1'
#
loop_
_entity.id
_entity.type
_entity.pdbx_description
1 polymer ?
#
loop_
_entity_poly.entity_id
_entity_poly.type
_entity_poly.pdbx_seq_one_letter_code
_entity_poly.pdbx_strand_id
1 'polypeptide(L)'
;MSSKNQQVPIYAPDGTPPGFRTPEAARRLIAGGYVKPSYGRKGHLKAIWRCQEEGGNPVQPSVRAGTKYSFIENLEHGRCWKLRRLDRRDEDGVPVSTRGIFLQVVRECMAR
;
A
#
# COMPACT_ATOMS: atom_id res chain seq x y z
N MET A 1 20.54 22.90 -16.78
CA MET A 1 19.52 22.54 -15.76
C MET A 1 19.45 21.01 -15.69
N SER A 2 19.54 20.43 -14.50
CA SER A 2 19.92 19.02 -14.25
C SER A 2 18.84 18.01 -14.68
N SER A 3 19.11 17.22 -15.74
CA SER A 3 18.24 16.19 -16.32
C SER A 3 18.13 14.89 -15.49
N LYS A 4 18.38 14.95 -14.18
CA LYS A 4 18.39 13.77 -13.28
C LYS A 4 17.01 13.38 -12.71
N ASN A 5 15.96 14.17 -12.92
CA ASN A 5 14.72 14.07 -12.14
C ASN A 5 13.49 13.46 -12.85
N GLN A 6 13.65 12.86 -14.02
CA GLN A 6 12.57 12.11 -14.68
C GLN A 6 12.98 10.67 -14.87
N GLN A 7 13.16 9.96 -13.76
CA GLN A 7 13.36 8.52 -13.78
C GLN A 7 12.10 7.87 -13.21
N VAL A 8 11.48 7.00 -13.99
CA VAL A 8 10.28 6.27 -13.62
C VAL A 8 10.73 4.97 -12.95
N PRO A 9 10.38 4.73 -11.68
CA PRO A 9 10.68 3.47 -11.01
C PRO A 9 9.94 2.33 -11.70
N ILE A 10 10.65 1.22 -11.89
CA ILE A 10 10.05 -0.04 -12.28
C ILE A 10 9.93 -0.93 -11.05
N TYR A 11 8.81 -1.62 -10.89
CA TYR A 11 8.58 -2.60 -9.83
C TYR A 11 8.43 -3.99 -10.45
N ALA A 12 9.02 -4.99 -9.80
CA ALA A 12 8.74 -6.39 -10.07
C ALA A 12 7.36 -6.78 -9.49
N PRO A 13 6.81 -7.96 -9.85
CA PRO A 13 5.47 -8.35 -9.40
C PRO A 13 5.30 -8.48 -7.88
N ASP A 14 6.40 -8.75 -7.18
CA ASP A 14 6.52 -8.80 -5.72
C ASP A 14 6.63 -7.42 -5.05
N GLY A 15 6.68 -6.34 -5.84
CA GLY A 15 6.86 -4.98 -5.35
C GLY A 15 8.32 -4.58 -5.10
N THR A 16 9.29 -5.45 -5.37
CA THR A 16 10.72 -5.11 -5.27
C THR A 16 11.09 -4.13 -6.38
N PRO A 17 11.77 -3.00 -6.09
CA PRO A 17 12.21 -2.05 -7.11
C PRO A 17 13.52 -2.52 -7.77
N PRO A 18 13.52 -3.06 -9.00
CA PRO A 18 14.72 -3.55 -9.65
C PRO A 18 15.57 -2.41 -10.25
N GLY A 19 15.00 -1.21 -10.34
CA GLY A 19 15.70 -0.02 -10.82
C GLY A 19 14.77 1.04 -11.40
N PHE A 20 15.33 1.86 -12.28
CA PHE A 20 14.65 2.99 -12.89
C PHE A 20 14.76 2.98 -14.42
N ARG A 21 13.81 3.64 -15.08
CA ARG A 21 13.76 3.82 -16.53
C ARG A 21 13.53 5.28 -16.90
N THR A 22 14.00 5.69 -18.07
CA THR A 22 13.63 7.00 -18.63
C THR A 22 12.14 7.00 -19.01
N PRO A 23 11.46 8.15 -19.02
CA PRO A 23 10.04 8.25 -19.37
C PRO A 23 9.76 7.75 -20.78
N GLU A 24 10.68 7.95 -21.71
CA GLU A 24 10.57 7.43 -23.08
C GLU A 24 10.63 5.91 -23.12
N ALA A 25 11.58 5.30 -22.41
CA ALA A 25 11.67 3.84 -22.31
C ALA A 25 10.44 3.26 -21.60
N ALA A 26 9.94 3.91 -20.56
CA ALA A 26 8.72 3.50 -19.87
C ALA A 26 7.51 3.53 -20.82
N ARG A 27 7.34 4.58 -21.64
CA ARG A 27 6.27 4.65 -22.64
C ARG A 27 6.36 3.53 -23.68
N ARG A 28 7.57 3.20 -24.15
CA ARG A 28 7.78 2.07 -25.07
C ARG A 28 7.39 0.73 -24.45
N LEU A 29 7.76 0.50 -23.19
CA LEU A 29 7.39 -0.72 -22.46
C LEU A 29 5.87 -0.82 -22.24
N ILE A 30 5.20 0.30 -21.95
CA ILE A 30 3.74 0.37 -21.81
C ILE A 30 3.07 0.05 -23.15
N ALA A 31 3.53 0.67 -24.24
CA ALA A 31 3.00 0.45 -25.58
C ALA A 31 3.20 -1.01 -26.04
N GLY A 32 4.30 -1.64 -25.65
CA GLY A 32 4.56 -3.06 -25.91
C GLY A 32 3.82 -4.04 -24.99
N GLY A 33 3.03 -3.55 -24.01
CA GLY A 33 2.25 -4.40 -23.11
C GLY A 33 3.07 -5.16 -22.04
N TYR A 34 4.38 -4.94 -21.97
CA TYR A 34 5.29 -5.65 -21.04
C TYR A 34 5.13 -5.19 -19.58
N VAL A 35 4.59 -3.99 -19.38
CA VAL A 35 4.45 -3.37 -18.06
C VAL A 35 3.10 -2.67 -17.91
N LYS A 36 2.55 -2.68 -16.70
CA LYS A 36 1.36 -1.90 -16.33
C LYS A 36 1.77 -0.52 -15.79
N PRO A 37 1.25 0.58 -16.34
CA PRO A 37 1.53 1.91 -15.82
C PRO A 37 0.73 2.21 -14.55
N SER A 38 1.35 2.97 -13.64
CA SER A 38 0.69 3.55 -12.46
C SER A 38 0.71 5.07 -12.58
N TYR A 39 -0.47 5.68 -12.65
CA TYR A 39 -0.63 7.13 -12.79
C TYR A 39 -0.98 7.80 -11.47
N GLY A 40 -0.50 9.03 -11.29
CA GLY A 40 -0.90 9.89 -10.17
C GLY A 40 -2.23 10.59 -10.42
N ARG A 41 -2.74 11.30 -9.41
CA ARG A 41 -4.00 12.08 -9.47
C ARG A 41 -4.07 13.07 -10.64
N LYS A 42 -2.93 13.59 -11.10
CA LYS A 42 -2.82 14.54 -12.23
C LYS A 42 -2.42 13.87 -13.56
N GLY A 43 -2.54 12.54 -13.67
CA GLY A 43 -2.21 11.80 -14.90
C GLY A 43 -0.71 11.68 -15.21
N HIS A 44 0.18 12.16 -14.35
CA HIS A 44 1.61 11.94 -14.51
C HIS A 44 1.96 10.48 -14.20
N LEU A 45 2.84 9.89 -15.01
CA LEU A 45 3.35 8.54 -14.81
C LEU A 45 4.22 8.51 -13.55
N LYS A 46 3.81 7.74 -12.54
CA LYS A 46 4.53 7.62 -11.26
C LYS A 46 5.44 6.41 -11.21
N ALA A 47 5.01 5.30 -11.79
CA ALA A 47 5.74 4.03 -11.79
C ALA A 47 5.25 3.13 -12.92
N ILE A 48 6.04 2.12 -13.25
CA ILE A 48 5.65 1.00 -14.11
C ILE A 48 5.85 -0.32 -13.37
N TRP A 49 4.96 -1.27 -13.61
CA TRP A 49 4.97 -2.58 -12.95
C TRP A 49 5.19 -3.66 -13.99
N ARG A 50 6.18 -4.54 -13.78
CA ARG A 50 6.40 -5.68 -14.67
C ARG A 50 5.20 -6.63 -14.56
N CYS A 51 4.64 -7.02 -15.70
CA CYS A 51 3.57 -8.02 -15.72
C CYS A 51 4.14 -9.39 -15.36
N GLN A 52 3.38 -10.18 -14.60
CA GLN A 52 3.65 -11.61 -14.44
C GLN A 52 3.34 -12.33 -15.76
N GLU A 53 4.06 -13.41 -16.09
CA GLU A 53 3.87 -14.14 -17.36
C GLU A 53 2.43 -14.66 -17.55
N GLU A 54 1.68 -14.87 -16.47
CA GLU A 54 0.24 -15.23 -16.50
C GLU A 54 -0.73 -14.03 -16.66
N GLY A 55 -0.24 -12.80 -16.90
CA GLY A 55 -1.12 -11.63 -17.10
C GLY A 55 -1.77 -11.07 -15.82
N GLY A 56 -1.42 -11.63 -14.66
CA GLY A 56 -1.86 -11.17 -13.35
C GLY A 56 -1.47 -9.72 -13.07
N ASN A 57 -2.35 -8.97 -12.38
CA ASN A 57 -2.02 -7.62 -11.92
C ASN A 57 -1.10 -7.72 -10.69
N PRO A 58 0.14 -7.18 -10.73
CA PRO A 58 1.07 -7.26 -9.61
C PRO A 58 0.63 -6.41 -8.42
N VAL A 59 -0.14 -5.35 -8.69
CA VAL A 59 -0.93 -4.70 -7.65
C VAL A 59 -2.11 -5.62 -7.39
N GLN A 60 -1.97 -6.53 -6.43
CA GLN A 60 -3.16 -7.16 -5.86
C GLN A 60 -4.07 -5.99 -5.44
N PRO A 61 -5.30 -5.89 -5.96
CA PRO A 61 -6.29 -5.05 -5.31
C PRO A 61 -6.33 -5.63 -3.91
N SER A 62 -5.76 -4.94 -2.92
CA SER A 62 -5.77 -5.47 -1.57
C SER A 62 -7.24 -5.68 -1.26
N VAL A 63 -7.66 -6.94 -1.25
CA VAL A 63 -8.88 -7.34 -0.59
C VAL A 63 -8.59 -6.86 0.82
N ARG A 64 -9.21 -5.74 1.20
CA ARG A 64 -9.08 -5.18 2.54
C ARG A 64 -9.74 -6.20 3.47
N ALA A 65 -9.06 -7.30 3.73
CA ALA A 65 -9.38 -8.28 4.73
C ALA A 65 -8.95 -7.65 6.06
N GLY A 66 -9.71 -6.65 6.49
CA GLY A 66 -9.38 -5.85 7.65
C GLY A 66 -10.28 -4.65 7.79
N THR A 67 -10.89 -4.53 8.97
CA THR A 67 -11.54 -3.32 9.41
C THR A 67 -10.51 -2.19 9.47
N LYS A 68 -10.74 -1.09 8.72
CA LYS A 68 -9.82 0.05 8.75
C LYS A 68 -9.70 0.60 10.18
N TYR A 69 -8.47 0.79 10.62
CA TYR A 69 -8.15 1.40 11.92
C TYR A 69 -8.42 2.91 11.95
N SER A 70 -8.71 3.55 10.82
CA SER A 70 -9.01 4.97 10.73
C SER A 70 -10.23 5.26 9.85
N PHE A 71 -10.99 6.29 10.23
CA PHE A 71 -12.13 6.81 9.49
C PHE A 71 -12.09 8.34 9.46
N ILE A 72 -12.77 8.94 8.48
CA ILE A 72 -12.91 10.39 8.40
C ILE A 72 -14.11 10.77 9.27
N GLU A 73 -13.89 11.57 10.30
CA GLU A 73 -14.93 12.15 11.14
C GLU A 73 -15.27 13.54 10.58
N ASN A 74 -16.57 13.80 10.37
CA ASN A 74 -17.06 15.13 10.02
C ASN A 74 -17.34 15.89 11.33
N LEU A 75 -16.64 17.00 11.53
CA LEU A 75 -16.86 17.95 12.60
C LEU A 75 -17.67 19.14 12.06
N GLU A 76 -18.28 19.93 12.95
CA GLU A 76 -19.07 21.11 12.57
C GLU A 76 -18.32 22.09 11.65
N HIS A 77 -17.00 22.19 11.82
CA HIS A 77 -16.15 23.13 11.08
C HIS A 77 -15.17 22.44 10.10
N GLY A 78 -15.30 21.13 9.84
CA GLY A 78 -14.38 20.47 8.91
C GLY A 78 -14.31 18.94 9.02
N ARG A 79 -13.21 18.37 8.52
CA ARG A 79 -12.99 16.91 8.53
C ARG A 79 -11.65 16.60 9.17
N CYS A 80 -11.62 15.60 10.05
CA CYS A 80 -10.40 15.08 10.61
C CYS A 80 -10.31 13.55 10.43
N TRP A 81 -9.09 13.03 10.44
CA TRP A 81 -8.87 11.58 10.52
C TRP A 81 -8.93 11.15 11.98
N LYS A 82 -9.83 10.23 12.30
CA LYS A 82 -9.95 9.64 13.63
C LYS A 82 -9.58 8.17 13.61
N LEU A 83 -8.80 7.77 14.60
CA LEU A 83 -8.51 6.36 14.83
C LEU A 83 -9.73 5.71 15.48
N ARG A 84 -10.08 4.53 14.98
CA ARG A 84 -11.09 3.68 15.61
C ARG A 84 -10.58 3.32 16.99
N ARG A 85 -11.34 3.70 18.01
CA ARG A 85 -11.03 3.33 19.40
C ARG A 85 -11.03 1.80 19.46
N LEU A 86 -9.92 1.25 19.95
CA LEU A 86 -9.75 -0.17 20.22
C LEU A 86 -10.49 -0.60 21.49
N ASP A 87 -11.36 0.26 22.02
CA ASP A 87 -12.29 0.05 23.13
C ASP A 87 -13.39 -0.97 22.73
N ARG A 88 -12.99 -2.09 22.15
CA ARG A 88 -13.83 -3.26 22.00
C ARG A 88 -14.18 -3.68 23.41
N ARG A 89 -15.46 -3.65 23.75
CA ARG A 89 -15.96 -4.27 24.97
C ARG A 89 -16.42 -5.67 24.60
N ASP A 90 -16.25 -6.62 25.51
CA ASP A 90 -16.85 -7.95 25.36
C ASP A 90 -18.38 -7.88 25.55
N GLU A 91 -19.04 -9.03 25.44
CA GLU A 91 -20.50 -9.16 25.64
C GLU A 91 -20.94 -8.66 27.03
N ASP A 92 -20.03 -8.65 28.01
CA ASP A 92 -20.24 -8.20 29.38
C ASP A 92 -19.88 -6.71 29.61
N GLY A 93 -19.52 -5.98 28.54
CA GLY A 93 -19.23 -4.55 28.60
C GLY A 93 -17.86 -4.20 29.18
N VAL A 94 -16.98 -5.17 29.40
CA VAL A 94 -15.61 -5.00 29.94
C VAL A 94 -14.65 -4.63 28.81
N PRO A 95 -13.73 -3.65 29.00
CA PRO A 95 -12.73 -3.31 28.00
C PRO A 95 -11.86 -4.53 27.64
N VAL A 96 -11.87 -4.92 26.37
CA VAL A 96 -11.05 -6.01 25.85
C VAL A 96 -9.59 -5.60 25.88
N SER A 97 -8.86 -6.17 26.83
CA SER A 97 -7.42 -5.97 26.97
C SER A 97 -6.66 -6.90 26.02
N THR A 98 -6.10 -6.35 24.94
CA THR A 98 -5.24 -7.10 24.01
C THR A 98 -3.81 -7.31 24.53
N ARG A 99 -3.50 -6.83 25.75
CA ARG A 99 -2.18 -6.92 26.36
C ARG A 99 -1.67 -8.35 26.47
N GLY A 100 -2.55 -9.31 26.79
CA GLY A 100 -2.18 -10.73 26.89
C GLY A 100 -1.68 -11.30 25.56
N ILE A 101 -2.43 -11.05 24.48
CA ILE A 101 -2.10 -11.47 23.11
C ILE A 101 -0.78 -10.84 22.67
N PHE A 102 -0.62 -9.54 22.93
CA PHE A 102 0.62 -8.83 22.59
C PHE A 102 1.85 -9.44 23.28
N LEU A 103 1.77 -9.72 24.60
CA LEU A 103 2.87 -10.33 25.35
C LEU A 103 3.15 -11.78 24.94
N GLN A 104 2.15 -12.50 24.45
CA GLN A 104 2.34 -13.82 23.88
C GLN A 104 3.16 -13.74 22.58
N VAL A 105 2.76 -12.88 21.64
CA VAL A 105 3.50 -12.69 20.38
C VAL A 105 4.95 -12.28 20.65
N VAL A 106 5.18 -11.34 21.57
CA VAL A 106 6.55 -10.93 21.94
C VAL A 106 7.34 -12.12 22.48
N ARG A 107 6.76 -12.94 23.37
CA ARG A 107 7.44 -14.14 23.88
C ARG A 107 7.73 -15.16 22.79
N GLU A 108 6.79 -15.41 21.87
CA GLU A 108 6.99 -16.32 20.74
C GLU A 108 8.08 -15.81 19.80
N CYS A 109 8.18 -14.50 19.55
CA CYS A 109 9.29 -13.92 18.79
C CYS A 109 10.63 -13.99 19.51
N MET A 110 10.63 -14.03 20.85
CA MET A 110 11.86 -14.14 21.66
C MET A 110 12.26 -15.60 21.95
N ALA A 111 11.32 -16.54 21.83
CA ALA A 111 11.57 -17.97 21.92
C ALA A 111 12.11 -18.47 20.58
N ARG A 112 13.43 -18.41 20.42
CA ARG A 112 14.15 -19.08 19.33
C ARG A 112 14.15 -20.59 19.51
#